data_AF-A0A9E4BM38-F1
#
_entry.id   AF-A0A9E4BM38-F1
#
_cell.length_a   1.000
_cell.length_b   1.000
_cell.length_c   1.000
_cell.angle_alpha   90.00
_cell.angle_beta   90.00
_cell.angle_gamma   90.00
#
_symmetry.space_group_name_H-M   'P 1'
#
loop_
_entity.id
_entity.type
_entity.pdbx_description
1 polymer ?
#
loop_
_entity_poly.entity_id
_entity_poly.type
_entity_poly.pdbx_seq_one_letter_code
_entity_poly.pdbx_strand_id
1 'polypeptide(L)'
;KVIADHIRSTALLIADGVIPSNEDRGYVLRRIKRRALRHGHKLGMTAPYHHRLVSAVSATLGDAYPELKTGFKAIEAVVEREEQRFAETLDRGMNLLEAEVDTCGGGLSGQFVFRLYDTYG
;
A
#
# COMPACT_ATOMS: atom_id res chain seq x y z
N LYS A 1 -10.31 8.80 -4.68
CA LYS A 1 -9.89 8.37 -6.04
C LYS A 1 -8.66 7.45 -6.01
N VAL A 2 -7.51 7.88 -5.47
CA VAL A 2 -6.26 7.07 -5.47
C VAL A 2 -6.40 5.71 -4.76
N ILE A 3 -6.95 5.68 -3.54
CA ILE A 3 -7.11 4.44 -2.76
C ILE A 3 -7.97 3.41 -3.51
N ALA A 4 -9.11 3.85 -4.05
CA ALA A 4 -10.04 3.00 -4.79
C ALA A 4 -9.42 2.42 -6.07
N ASP A 5 -8.57 3.20 -6.75
CA ASP A 5 -7.84 2.70 -7.91
C ASP A 5 -6.79 1.65 -7.52
N HIS A 6 -5.98 1.96 -6.50
CA HIS A 6 -4.91 1.09 -6.05
C HIS A 6 -5.39 -0.22 -5.44
N ILE A 7 -6.54 -0.26 -4.74
CA ILE A 7 -7.08 -1.53 -4.25
C ILE A 7 -7.52 -2.45 -5.41
N ARG A 8 -8.08 -1.91 -6.50
CA ARG A 8 -8.44 -2.73 -7.68
C ARG A 8 -7.20 -3.38 -8.28
N SER A 9 -6.15 -2.59 -8.54
CA SER A 9 -4.88 -3.13 -9.06
C SER A 9 -4.23 -4.12 -8.08
N THR A 10 -4.26 -3.81 -6.77
CA THR A 10 -3.69 -4.68 -5.73
C THR A 10 -4.39 -6.04 -5.71
N ALA A 11 -5.72 -6.06 -5.68
CA ALA A 11 -6.50 -7.29 -5.60
C ALA A 11 -6.34 -8.16 -6.86
N LEU A 12 -6.40 -7.55 -8.06
CA LEU A 12 -6.22 -8.26 -9.32
C LEU A 12 -4.82 -8.86 -9.45
N LEU A 13 -3.77 -8.09 -9.12
CA LEU A 13 -2.39 -8.60 -9.16
C LEU A 13 -2.18 -9.79 -8.21
N ILE A 14 -2.76 -9.75 -7.01
CA ILE A 14 -2.66 -10.86 -6.06
C ILE A 14 -3.47 -12.07 -6.55
N ALA A 15 -4.63 -11.84 -7.17
CA ALA A 15 -5.43 -12.91 -7.78
C ALA A 15 -4.66 -13.62 -8.92
N ASP A 16 -3.86 -12.87 -9.68
CA ASP A 16 -2.94 -13.40 -10.70
C ASP A 16 -1.65 -14.03 -10.13
N GLY A 17 -1.55 -14.16 -8.80
CA GLY A 17 -0.42 -14.80 -8.12
C GLY A 17 0.77 -13.90 -7.84
N VAL A 18 0.68 -12.59 -8.06
CA VAL A 18 1.74 -11.64 -7.69
C VAL A 18 1.71 -11.39 -6.18
N ILE A 19 2.81 -11.73 -5.50
CA ILE A 19 2.99 -11.49 -4.07
C ILE A 19 3.88 -10.26 -3.86
N PRO A 20 3.58 -9.36 -2.90
CA PRO A 20 4.44 -8.24 -2.58
C PRO A 20 5.88 -8.70 -2.24
N SER A 21 6.87 -8.06 -2.85
CA SER A 21 8.30 -8.37 -2.66
C SER A 21 9.16 -7.12 -2.88
N ASN A 22 10.48 -7.27 -2.76
CA ASN A 22 11.44 -6.20 -3.04
C ASN A 22 11.94 -6.18 -4.49
N GLU A 23 11.46 -7.09 -5.34
CA GLU A 23 11.96 -7.28 -6.72
C GLU A 23 10.80 -7.41 -7.73
N ASP A 24 11.08 -7.06 -8.99
CA ASP A 24 10.20 -7.26 -10.15
C ASP A 24 8.73 -6.80 -9.94
N ARG A 25 7.77 -7.68 -10.28
CA ARG A 25 6.33 -7.43 -10.19
C ARG A 25 5.88 -7.26 -8.75
N GLY A 26 6.48 -8.00 -7.82
CA GLY A 26 6.18 -7.89 -6.40
C GLY A 26 6.56 -6.53 -5.84
N TYR A 27 7.64 -5.92 -6.34
CA TYR A 27 8.03 -4.56 -5.96
C TYR A 27 7.07 -3.49 -6.50
N VAL A 28 6.57 -3.66 -7.73
CA VAL A 28 5.53 -2.77 -8.28
C VAL A 28 4.27 -2.84 -7.43
N LEU A 29 3.79 -4.05 -7.09
CA LEU A 29 2.65 -4.26 -6.22
C LEU A 29 2.86 -3.62 -4.83
N ARG A 30 4.04 -3.82 -4.24
CA ARG A 30 4.43 -3.21 -2.95
C ARG A 30 4.31 -1.69 -3.01
N ARG A 31 4.82 -1.04 -4.06
CA ARG A 31 4.76 0.43 -4.24
C ARG A 31 3.33 0.95 -4.41
N ILE A 32 2.51 0.29 -5.23
CA ILE A 32 1.10 0.68 -5.45
C ILE A 32 0.34 0.65 -4.12
N LYS A 33 0.48 -0.45 -3.39
CA LYS A 33 -0.18 -0.62 -2.09
C LYS A 33 0.31 0.38 -1.06
N ARG A 34 1.64 0.55 -0.88
CA ARG A 34 2.19 1.51 0.09
C ARG A 34 1.75 2.95 -0.21
N ARG A 35 1.64 3.31 -1.49
CA ARG A 35 1.07 4.59 -1.90
C ARG A 35 -0.39 4.72 -1.47
N ALA A 36 -1.21 3.68 -1.61
CA ALA A 36 -2.59 3.69 -1.13
C ALA A 36 -2.66 3.93 0.38
N LEU A 37 -1.83 3.22 1.16
CA LEU A 37 -1.77 3.35 2.62
C LEU A 37 -1.32 4.75 3.06
N ARG A 38 -0.31 5.33 2.40
CA ARG A 38 0.09 6.73 2.64
C ARG A 38 -1.06 7.71 2.38
N HIS A 39 -1.86 7.48 1.34
CA HIS A 39 -3.04 8.29 1.08
C HIS A 39 -4.12 8.10 2.16
N GLY A 40 -4.27 6.90 2.72
CA GLY A 40 -5.14 6.65 3.88
C GLY A 40 -4.66 7.36 5.13
N HIS A 41 -3.36 7.28 5.45
CA HIS A 41 -2.76 7.99 6.57
C HIS A 41 -3.02 9.50 6.48
N LYS A 42 -2.86 10.11 5.29
CA LYS A 42 -3.17 11.53 5.06
C LYS A 42 -4.65 11.88 5.35
N LEU A 43 -5.55 10.92 5.28
CA LEU A 43 -6.98 11.08 5.60
C LEU A 43 -7.29 10.77 7.08
N GLY A 44 -6.28 10.53 7.92
CA GLY A 44 -6.43 10.17 9.33
C GLY A 44 -6.77 8.70 9.58
N MET A 45 -6.61 7.83 8.58
CA MET A 45 -6.84 6.40 8.73
C MET A 45 -5.58 5.73 9.30
N THR A 46 -5.55 5.51 10.61
CA THR A 46 -4.39 4.92 11.32
C THR A 46 -4.55 3.42 11.61
N ALA A 47 -5.78 2.91 11.64
CA ALA A 47 -6.04 1.48 11.77
C ALA A 47 -6.06 0.78 10.39
N PRO A 48 -5.70 -0.52 10.32
CA PRO A 48 -5.80 -1.30 9.09
C PRO A 48 -7.21 -1.23 8.46
N TYR A 49 -7.28 -0.81 7.21
CA TYR A 49 -8.53 -0.58 6.47
C TYR A 49 -8.50 -1.16 5.05
N HIS A 50 -7.32 -1.26 4.45
CA HIS A 50 -7.16 -1.54 3.02
C HIS A 50 -7.61 -2.95 2.66
N HIS A 51 -7.36 -3.93 3.53
CA HIS A 51 -7.85 -5.32 3.35
C HIS A 51 -9.38 -5.40 3.30
N ARG A 52 -10.10 -4.56 4.06
CA ARG A 52 -11.58 -4.55 4.08
C ARG A 52 -12.17 -4.16 2.73
N LEU A 53 -11.43 -3.38 1.95
CA LEU A 53 -11.84 -2.94 0.61
C LEU A 53 -11.80 -4.05 -0.44
N VAL A 54 -11.14 -5.18 -0.15
CA VAL A 54 -11.15 -6.36 -1.05
C VAL A 54 -12.57 -6.87 -1.26
N SER A 55 -13.44 -6.76 -0.25
CA SER A 55 -14.84 -7.18 -0.35
C SER A 55 -15.61 -6.36 -1.40
N ALA A 56 -15.42 -5.04 -1.40
CA ALA A 56 -16.01 -4.14 -2.40
C ALA A 56 -15.47 -4.42 -3.81
N VAL A 57 -14.18 -4.73 -3.94
CA VAL A 57 -13.58 -5.09 -5.23
C VAL A 57 -14.16 -6.41 -5.75
N SER A 58 -14.24 -7.44 -4.91
CA SER A 58 -14.81 -8.75 -5.29
C SER A 58 -16.29 -8.62 -5.68
N ALA A 59 -17.06 -7.81 -4.96
CA ALA A 59 -18.47 -7.54 -5.29
C ALA A 59 -18.65 -6.79 -6.61
N THR A 60 -17.72 -5.89 -6.96
CA THR A 60 -17.83 -5.03 -8.16
C THR A 60 -17.26 -5.70 -9.42
N LEU A 61 -16.17 -6.45 -9.28
CA LEU A 61 -15.40 -6.99 -10.40
C LEU A 61 -15.43 -8.52 -10.50
N GLY A 62 -15.91 -9.22 -9.47
CA GLY A 62 -15.80 -10.68 -9.40
C GLY A 62 -16.65 -11.46 -10.41
N ASP A 63 -17.57 -10.82 -11.13
CA ASP A 63 -18.27 -11.45 -12.26
C ASP A 63 -17.37 -11.52 -13.50
N ALA A 64 -16.57 -10.47 -13.75
CA ALA A 64 -15.61 -10.43 -14.84
C ALA A 64 -14.30 -11.15 -14.50
N TYR A 65 -13.97 -11.23 -13.21
CA TYR A 65 -12.74 -11.80 -12.67
C TYR A 65 -13.06 -12.80 -11.53
N PRO A 66 -13.54 -14.02 -11.85
CA PRO A 66 -13.99 -15.00 -10.85
C PRO A 66 -12.95 -15.37 -9.79
N GLU A 67 -11.66 -15.25 -10.12
CA GLU A 67 -10.51 -15.42 -9.22
C GLU A 67 -10.56 -14.49 -7.99
N LEU A 68 -11.19 -13.31 -8.11
CA LEU A 68 -11.42 -12.41 -6.96
C LEU A 68 -12.43 -12.97 -5.96
N LYS A 69 -13.34 -13.85 -6.40
CA LYS A 69 -14.31 -14.52 -5.53
C LYS A 69 -13.72 -15.78 -4.93
N THR A 70 -13.10 -16.63 -5.74
CA THR A 70 -12.51 -17.89 -5.29
C THR A 70 -11.29 -17.66 -4.40
N GLY A 71 -10.46 -16.67 -4.73
CA GLY A 71 -9.26 -16.28 -3.98
C GLY A 71 -9.49 -15.27 -2.87
N PHE A 72 -10.74 -14.84 -2.62
CA PHE A 72 -11.07 -13.70 -1.75
C PHE A 72 -10.31 -13.72 -0.41
N LYS A 73 -10.36 -14.83 0.33
CA LYS A 73 -9.73 -14.95 1.65
C LYS A 73 -8.21 -14.89 1.60
N ALA A 74 -7.59 -15.47 0.57
CA ALA A 74 -6.15 -15.41 0.39
C ALA A 74 -5.71 -13.98 0.04
N ILE A 75 -6.43 -13.32 -0.87
CA ILE A 75 -6.18 -11.93 -1.26
C ILE A 75 -6.32 -11.00 -0.04
N GLU A 76 -7.43 -11.10 0.70
CA GLU A 76 -7.70 -10.34 1.92
C GLU A 76 -6.55 -10.51 2.93
N ALA A 77 -6.11 -11.74 3.21
CA ALA A 77 -5.03 -12.02 4.15
C ALA A 77 -3.65 -11.47 3.71
N VAL A 78 -3.33 -11.52 2.41
CA VAL A 78 -2.10 -10.92 1.87
C VAL A 78 -2.15 -9.39 2.00
N VAL A 79 -3.31 -8.79 1.69
CA VAL A 79 -3.50 -7.34 1.84
C VAL A 79 -3.46 -6.94 3.31
N GLU A 80 -3.98 -7.71 4.24
CA GLU A 80 -3.91 -7.37 5.66
C GLU A 80 -2.48 -7.44 6.20
N ARG A 81 -1.77 -8.56 5.95
CA ARG A 81 -0.41 -8.78 6.46
C ARG A 81 0.56 -7.67 6.04
N GLU A 82 0.55 -7.33 4.76
CA GLU A 82 1.44 -6.31 4.23
C GLU A 82 0.99 -4.88 4.61
N GLU A 83 -0.25 -4.69 5.05
CA GLU A 83 -0.73 -3.42 5.58
C GLU A 83 -0.23 -3.24 7.01
N GLN A 84 -0.41 -4.25 7.86
CA GLN A 84 0.10 -4.28 9.23
C GLN A 84 1.61 -4.06 9.27
N ARG A 85 2.36 -4.79 8.43
CA ARG A 85 3.82 -4.68 8.33
C ARG A 85 4.30 -3.27 7.97
N PHE A 86 3.59 -2.57 7.10
CA PHE A 86 4.00 -1.21 6.70
C PHE A 86 3.54 -0.14 7.69
N ALA A 87 2.41 -0.35 8.37
CA ALA A 87 1.94 0.57 9.40
C ALA A 87 2.99 0.80 10.50
N GLU A 88 3.78 -0.23 10.85
CA GLU A 88 4.87 -0.14 11.83
C GLU A 88 5.93 0.93 11.51
N THR A 89 6.14 1.23 10.23
CA THR A 89 7.15 2.20 9.77
C THR A 89 6.56 3.45 9.14
N LEU A 90 5.33 3.38 8.62
CA LEU A 90 4.68 4.49 7.91
C LEU A 90 4.57 5.74 8.78
N ASP A 91 3.98 5.63 9.97
CA ASP A 91 3.74 6.79 10.84
C ASP A 91 5.05 7.50 11.20
N ARG A 92 6.07 6.73 11.57
CA ARG A 92 7.40 7.26 11.90
C ARG A 92 8.07 7.92 10.69
N GLY A 93 7.98 7.28 9.52
CA GLY A 93 8.53 7.82 8.28
C GLY A 93 7.83 9.10 7.82
N MET A 94 6.50 9.18 7.99
CA MET A 94 5.70 10.37 7.67
C MET A 94 6.03 11.54 8.59
N ASN A 95 6.10 11.31 9.90
CA ASN A 95 6.47 12.36 10.86
C ASN A 95 7.88 12.91 10.58
N LEU A 96 8.84 12.03 10.25
CA LEU A 96 10.19 12.43 9.89
C LEU A 96 10.21 13.24 8.58
N LEU A 97 9.44 12.82 7.57
CA LEU A 97 9.31 13.53 6.30
C LEU A 97 8.71 14.92 6.48
N GLU A 98 7.64 15.04 7.28
CA GLU A 98 6.97 16.32 7.55
C GLU A 98 7.93 17.31 8.22
N ALA A 99 8.65 16.88 9.25
CA ALA A 99 9.64 17.72 9.93
C ALA A 99 10.78 18.20 8.99
N GLU A 100 11.27 17.33 8.09
CA GLU A 100 12.29 17.72 7.13
C GLU A 100 11.73 18.69 6.09
N VAL A 101 10.51 18.45 5.58
CA VAL A 101 9.87 19.32 4.58
C VAL A 101 9.69 20.74 5.10
N ASP A 102 9.36 20.92 6.39
CA ASP A 102 9.20 22.24 7.02
C ASP A 102 10.50 23.04 7.08
N THR A 103 11.66 22.38 6.99
CA THR A 103 12.98 23.02 7.08
C THR A 103 13.73 23.03 5.75
N CYS A 104 13.34 22.18 4.79
CA CYS A 104 14.02 22.07 3.52
C CYS A 104 13.66 23.26 2.62
N GLY A 105 14.60 24.17 2.40
CA GLY A 105 14.41 25.40 1.61
C GLY A 105 14.24 25.18 0.09
N GLY A 106 13.50 24.15 -0.34
CA GLY A 106 13.17 23.87 -1.74
C GLY A 106 13.57 22.48 -2.26
N GLY A 107 14.16 21.62 -1.42
CA GLY A 107 14.51 20.25 -1.82
C GLY A 107 15.04 19.38 -0.69
N LEU A 108 14.72 18.08 -0.75
CA LEU A 108 15.20 17.08 0.19
C LEU A 108 16.58 16.56 -0.22
N SER A 109 17.48 16.38 0.74
CA SER A 109 18.78 15.80 0.46
C SER A 109 18.67 14.33 0.02
N GLY A 110 19.53 13.90 -0.90
CA GLY A 110 19.56 12.49 -1.33
C GLY A 110 19.82 11.52 -0.17
N GLN A 111 20.62 11.93 0.82
CA GLN A 111 20.88 11.16 2.03
C GLN A 111 19.61 10.97 2.87
N PHE A 112 18.79 12.01 3.01
CA PHE A 112 17.51 11.93 3.70
C PHE A 112 16.52 11.03 2.95
N VAL A 113 16.40 11.21 1.63
CA VAL A 113 15.54 10.38 0.78
C VAL A 113 15.95 8.91 0.86
N PHE A 114 17.26 8.62 0.84
CA PHE A 114 17.77 7.26 0.97
C PHE A 114 17.45 6.66 2.35
N ARG A 115 17.54 7.45 3.43
CA ARG A 115 17.14 6.99 4.77
C ARG A 115 15.67 6.60 4.84
N LEU A 116 14.77 7.37 4.22
CA LEU A 116 13.35 7.01 4.16
C LEU A 116 13.16 5.66 3.46
N TYR A 117 13.79 5.50 2.29
CA TYR A 117 13.73 4.26 1.52
C TYR A 117 14.29 3.04 2.27
N ASP A 118 15.48 3.17 2.88
CA ASP A 118 16.21 2.06 3.50
C ASP A 118 15.62 1.67 4.87
N THR A 119 15.28 2.66 5.70
CA THR A 119 14.83 2.44 7.08
C THR A 119 13.32 2.27 7.22
N TYR A 120 12.54 3.02 6.43
CA TYR A 120 11.07 3.09 6.59
C TYR A 120 10.31 2.43 5.44
N GLY A 121 10.97 2.23 4.30
CA GLY A 121 10.41 1.59 3.10
C GLY A 121 9.42 2.47 2.36
#